data_AF-A0AAV8ZCG1-F1
#
_entry.id   AF-A0AAV8ZCG1-F1
#
_cell.length_a   1.000
_cell.length_b   1.000
_cell.length_c   1.000
_cell.angle_alpha   90.00
_cell.angle_beta   90.00
_cell.angle_gamma   90.00
#
_symmetry.space_group_name_H-M   'P 1'
#
loop_
_entity.id
_entity.type
_entity.pdbx_description
1 polymer ?
#
loop_
_entity_poly.entity_id
_entity_poly.type
_entity_poly.pdbx_seq_one_letter_code
_entity_poly.pdbx_strand_id
1 'polypeptide(L)'
;MSRLAPIKEHATSNKHKNNLKFYSGHSKVNFVLPIKNVNLDFVTLFRFLNILKRVRSQKKQKKLMICAFLAEHNIPFLVMDHLSEVISEAFHDSETAKSFACKRTKTAHLIYDVMGPVFQEKLLNNLRSDVPRFSIIIDESTVKILALTVMFYLVERSAVETKFLSAIQLEGETAEIIFNTLITSLKIFNLNIEDVLGFASDTTNVIFGQNNSIVSRIKEANPNCVFIKCVCHSVALAVSYACKE
;
A
#
# COMPACT_ATOMS: atom_id res chain seq x y z
N MET A 1 2.83 -12.65 -40.32
CA MET A 1 3.67 -11.70 -39.56
C MET A 1 3.45 -10.25 -40.04
N SER A 2 2.28 -9.63 -39.79
CA SER A 2 2.01 -8.25 -40.27
C SER A 2 1.29 -7.34 -39.27
N ARG A 3 0.78 -7.84 -38.13
CA ARG A 3 0.09 -7.02 -37.12
C ARG A 3 0.99 -6.45 -36.01
N LEU A 4 2.22 -6.95 -35.88
CA LEU A 4 3.19 -6.49 -34.87
C LEU A 4 4.19 -5.46 -35.41
N ALA A 5 4.27 -5.30 -36.74
CA ALA A 5 5.13 -4.30 -37.37
C ALA A 5 4.76 -2.85 -36.95
N PRO A 6 3.47 -2.46 -36.91
CA PRO A 6 3.09 -1.12 -36.48
C PRO A 6 3.45 -0.83 -35.02
N ILE A 7 3.40 -1.85 -34.15
CA ILE A 7 3.74 -1.73 -32.73
C ILE A 7 5.26 -1.58 -32.56
N LYS A 8 6.07 -2.30 -33.35
CA LYS A 8 7.53 -2.13 -33.36
C LYS A 8 7.96 -0.77 -33.90
N GLU A 9 7.28 -0.26 -34.93
CA GLU A 9 7.53 1.08 -35.47
C GLU A 9 7.10 2.18 -34.50
N HIS A 10 5.95 2.02 -33.84
CA HIS A 10 5.50 2.95 -32.80
C HIS A 10 6.48 3.01 -31.62
N ALA A 11 6.96 1.86 -31.13
CA ALA A 11 7.92 1.77 -30.03
C ALA A 11 9.28 2.40 -30.36
N THR A 12 9.67 2.45 -31.63
CA THR A 12 10.94 3.04 -32.08
C THR A 12 10.82 4.51 -32.50
N SER A 13 9.59 5.02 -32.66
CA SER A 13 9.31 6.38 -33.08
C SER A 13 9.87 7.45 -32.12
N ASN A 14 10.33 8.57 -32.67
CA ASN A 14 10.82 9.70 -31.89
C ASN A 14 9.74 10.32 -30.98
N LYS A 15 8.45 10.18 -31.36
CA LYS A 15 7.30 10.61 -30.55
C LYS A 15 7.15 9.76 -29.29
N HIS A 16 7.24 8.43 -29.42
CA HIS A 16 7.22 7.51 -28.27
C HIS A 16 8.43 7.71 -27.36
N LYS A 17 9.64 7.87 -27.93
CA LYS A 17 10.86 8.18 -27.17
C LYS A 17 10.78 9.51 -26.42
N ASN A 18 10.19 10.54 -27.02
CA ASN A 18 9.97 11.83 -26.34
C ASN A 18 8.90 11.75 -25.24
N ASN A 19 7.84 10.95 -25.42
CA ASN A 19 6.86 10.70 -24.36
C ASN A 19 7.43 9.86 -23.21
N LEU A 20 8.38 8.96 -23.50
CA LEU A 20 9.14 8.20 -22.50
C LEU A 20 10.20 9.03 -21.76
N LYS A 21 10.59 10.22 -22.24
CA LYS A 21 11.52 11.11 -21.50
C LYS A 21 10.97 11.54 -20.14
N PHE A 22 9.65 11.49 -19.95
CA PHE A 22 8.98 11.73 -18.67
C PHE A 22 8.80 10.46 -17.82
N TYR A 23 9.20 9.30 -18.33
CA TYR A 23 9.16 8.01 -17.64
C TYR A 23 10.58 7.59 -17.25
N SER A 24 11.09 8.15 -16.15
CA SER A 24 12.38 7.73 -15.57
C SER A 24 12.22 6.45 -14.75
N GLY A 25 12.03 5.32 -15.43
CA GLY A 25 12.19 4.00 -14.83
C GLY A 25 13.67 3.71 -14.61
N HIS A 26 14.26 4.18 -13.51
CA HIS A 26 15.62 3.81 -13.13
C HIS A 26 15.62 2.56 -12.24
N SER A 27 16.06 1.45 -12.81
CA SER A 27 16.82 0.44 -12.08
C SER A 27 17.82 -0.19 -13.03
N LYS A 28 19.09 0.16 -12.86
CA LYS A 28 20.21 -0.79 -12.96
C LYS A 28 21.31 -0.33 -12.01
N VAL A 29 21.56 -1.16 -11.01
CA VAL A 29 22.84 -1.36 -10.31
C VAL A 29 24.01 -0.86 -11.18
N ASN A 30 24.65 0.23 -10.75
CA ASN A 30 25.98 0.75 -11.14
C ASN A 30 25.99 2.26 -10.80
N PHE A 31 26.60 2.71 -9.71
CA PHE A 31 28.04 2.64 -9.53
C PHE A 31 28.38 2.75 -8.04
N VAL A 32 28.84 1.64 -7.45
CA VAL A 32 29.96 1.58 -6.50
C VAL A 32 30.19 2.87 -5.66
N LEU A 33 29.52 2.97 -4.49
CA LEU A 33 29.80 3.81 -3.31
C LEU A 33 30.48 5.19 -3.55
N PRO A 34 29.85 6.36 -3.25
CA PRO A 34 29.25 6.66 -1.94
C PRO A 34 27.90 7.40 -2.04
N ILE A 35 26.86 6.88 -1.36
CA ILE A 35 25.53 7.50 -1.38
C ILE A 35 25.49 8.66 -0.37
N LYS A 36 25.74 9.89 -0.85
CA LYS A 36 25.05 11.08 -0.35
C LYS A 36 24.04 11.49 -1.42
N ASN A 37 22.78 11.56 -1.04
CA ASN A 37 21.63 12.08 -1.80
C ASN A 37 21.14 11.22 -2.98
N VAL A 38 20.48 10.11 -2.67
CA VAL A 38 19.50 9.48 -3.57
C VAL A 38 18.13 9.56 -2.90
N ASN A 39 17.24 10.39 -3.45
CA ASN A 39 15.82 10.50 -3.08
C ASN A 39 15.01 9.31 -3.64
N LEU A 40 15.46 8.08 -3.39
CA LEU A 40 14.54 6.98 -3.15
C LEU A 40 14.27 6.95 -1.66
N ASP A 41 13.16 6.36 -1.24
CA ASP A 41 12.69 6.33 0.16
C ASP A 41 13.57 5.50 1.12
N PHE A 42 14.90 5.54 0.93
CA PHE A 42 15.94 5.11 1.86
C PHE A 42 15.73 5.69 3.27
N VAL A 43 15.03 6.82 3.40
CA VAL A 43 14.62 7.37 4.70
C VAL A 43 13.66 6.41 5.44
N THR A 44 12.75 5.73 4.73
CA THR A 44 11.85 4.73 5.31
C THR A 44 12.63 3.50 5.75
N LEU A 45 13.47 2.93 4.87
CA LEU A 45 14.31 1.78 5.21
C LEU A 45 15.30 2.11 6.34
N PHE A 46 15.92 3.30 6.35
CA PHE A 46 16.86 3.72 7.40
C PHE A 46 16.17 3.99 8.74
N ARG A 47 14.97 4.58 8.73
CA ARG A 47 14.11 4.69 9.92
C ARG A 47 13.67 3.30 10.42
N PHE A 48 13.39 2.37 9.50
CA PHE A 48 13.08 0.98 9.85
C PHE A 48 14.30 0.25 10.42
N LEU A 49 15.49 0.45 9.88
CA LEU A 49 16.75 -0.05 10.43
C LEU A 49 16.95 0.44 11.88
N ASN A 50 16.55 1.67 12.20
CA ASN A 50 16.58 2.17 13.58
C ASN A 50 15.56 1.48 14.50
N ILE A 51 14.39 1.09 14.00
CA ILE A 51 13.43 0.24 14.75
C ILE A 51 14.06 -1.14 14.97
N LEU A 52 14.67 -1.73 13.94
CA LEU A 52 15.33 -3.03 14.02
C LEU A 52 16.54 -3.03 14.98
N LYS A 53 17.25 -1.91 15.14
CA LYS A 53 18.34 -1.78 16.14
C LYS A 53 17.86 -1.97 17.59
N ARG A 54 16.56 -1.83 17.87
CA ARG A 54 15.98 -2.11 19.20
C ARG A 54 15.84 -3.61 19.48
N VAL A 55 15.97 -4.47 18.46
CA VAL A 55 15.91 -5.93 18.62
C VAL A 55 17.25 -6.42 19.20
N ARG A 56 17.22 -6.92 20.45
CA ARG A 56 18.42 -7.37 21.20
C ARG A 56 19.22 -8.48 20.49
N SER A 57 18.60 -9.29 19.65
CA SER A 57 19.27 -10.39 18.95
C SER A 57 19.69 -9.99 17.54
N GLN A 58 21.01 -9.92 17.30
CA GLN A 58 21.56 -9.65 15.97
C GLN A 58 21.09 -10.65 14.91
N LYS A 59 20.91 -11.93 15.27
CA LYS A 59 20.39 -12.96 14.35
C LYS A 59 18.94 -12.67 13.92
N LYS A 60 18.10 -12.18 14.84
CA LYS A 60 16.71 -11.78 14.52
C LYS A 60 16.68 -10.52 13.67
N GLN A 61 17.55 -9.55 13.98
CA GLN A 61 17.67 -8.30 13.23
C GLN A 61 18.01 -8.52 11.76
N LYS A 62 19.00 -9.38 11.47
CA LYS A 62 19.41 -9.71 10.09
C LYS A 62 18.28 -10.40 9.30
N LYS A 63 17.52 -11.29 9.94
CA LYS A 63 16.34 -11.94 9.33
C LYS A 63 15.27 -10.92 8.96
N LEU A 64 14.89 -10.05 9.90
CA LEU A 64 13.91 -9.00 9.66
C LEU A 64 14.35 -8.05 8.55
N MET A 65 15.65 -7.75 8.44
CA MET A 65 16.19 -6.92 7.37
C MET A 65 15.98 -7.54 5.98
N ILE A 66 16.24 -8.84 5.84
CA ILE A 66 16.01 -9.56 4.59
C ILE A 66 14.51 -9.66 4.30
N CYS A 67 13.69 -10.00 5.31
CA CYS A 67 12.23 -10.04 5.14
C CYS A 67 11.66 -8.68 4.69
N ALA A 68 12.14 -7.58 5.27
CA ALA A 68 11.75 -6.23 4.87
C ALA A 68 12.16 -5.90 3.44
N PHE A 69 13.37 -6.29 3.03
CA PHE A 69 13.80 -6.16 1.64
C PHE A 69 12.84 -6.88 0.67
N LEU A 70 12.42 -8.10 1.00
CA LEU A 70 11.44 -8.81 0.17
C LEU A 70 10.10 -8.07 0.09
N ALA A 71 9.59 -7.59 1.23
CA ALA A 71 8.32 -6.86 1.28
C ALA A 71 8.37 -5.55 0.48
N GLU A 72 9.44 -4.77 0.64
CA GLU A 72 9.62 -3.46 -0.01
C GLU A 72 9.76 -3.57 -1.53
N HIS A 73 10.39 -4.64 -2.01
CA HIS A 73 10.57 -4.88 -3.44
C HIS A 73 9.51 -5.81 -4.06
N ASN A 74 8.44 -6.13 -3.33
CA ASN A 74 7.37 -7.02 -3.77
C ASN A 74 7.91 -8.38 -4.30
N ILE A 75 8.90 -8.94 -3.61
CA ILE A 75 9.53 -10.21 -3.97
C ILE A 75 8.72 -11.36 -3.34
N PRO A 76 8.30 -12.37 -4.12
CA PRO A 76 7.57 -13.51 -3.59
C PRO A 76 8.32 -14.21 -2.46
N PHE A 77 7.64 -14.52 -1.36
CA PHE A 77 8.26 -15.18 -0.20
C PHE A 77 8.77 -16.60 -0.51
N LEU A 78 8.31 -17.21 -1.61
CA LEU A 78 8.83 -18.46 -2.14
C LEU A 78 10.35 -18.38 -2.41
N VAL A 79 10.85 -17.20 -2.79
CA VAL A 79 12.28 -16.98 -3.03
C VAL A 79 13.12 -17.28 -1.78
N MET A 80 12.56 -17.11 -0.57
CA MET A 80 13.28 -17.39 0.68
C MET A 80 13.63 -18.86 0.89
N ASP A 81 12.94 -19.78 0.21
CA ASP A 81 13.21 -21.21 0.31
C ASP A 81 14.61 -21.55 -0.23
N HIS A 82 15.04 -20.86 -1.29
CA HIS A 82 16.38 -20.99 -1.87
C HIS A 82 17.35 -19.90 -1.39
N LEU A 83 16.88 -18.66 -1.18
CA LEU A 83 17.75 -17.55 -0.77
C LEU A 83 18.44 -17.83 0.57
N SER A 84 17.79 -18.57 1.48
CA SER A 84 18.43 -18.98 2.74
C SER A 84 19.66 -19.87 2.52
N GLU A 85 19.58 -20.77 1.54
CA GLU A 85 20.66 -21.71 1.18
C GLU A 85 21.78 -20.94 0.46
N VAL A 86 21.42 -20.06 -0.49
CA VAL A 86 22.39 -19.19 -1.17
C VAL A 86 23.15 -18.30 -0.19
N ILE A 87 22.49 -17.70 0.80
CA ILE A 87 23.17 -16.88 1.83
C ILE A 87 24.18 -17.71 2.61
N SER A 88 23.83 -18.96 2.95
CA SER A 88 24.70 -19.84 3.72
C SER A 88 25.93 -20.25 2.92
N GLU A 89 25.76 -20.52 1.62
CA GLU A 89 26.83 -21.01 0.73
C GLU A 89 27.74 -19.88 0.23
N ALA A 90 27.15 -18.75 -0.17
CA ALA A 90 27.90 -17.60 -0.69
C ALA A 90 28.78 -16.94 0.38
N PHE A 91 28.38 -17.02 1.66
CA PHE A 91 29.09 -16.43 2.79
C PHE A 91 29.50 -17.50 3.82
N HIS A 92 30.17 -18.54 3.33
CA HIS A 92 30.59 -19.70 4.14
C HIS A 92 31.56 -19.36 5.28
N ASP A 93 32.26 -18.23 5.21
CA ASP A 93 33.14 -17.71 6.25
C ASP A 93 32.37 -17.10 7.44
N SER A 94 31.08 -16.79 7.27
CA SER A 94 30.25 -16.16 8.29
C SER A 94 29.41 -17.18 9.08
N GLU A 95 29.70 -17.35 10.37
CA GLU A 95 28.87 -18.16 11.29
C GLU A 95 27.40 -17.69 11.34
N THR A 96 27.19 -16.38 11.13
CA THR A 96 25.82 -15.84 11.09
C THR A 96 25.08 -16.26 9.83
N ALA A 97 25.77 -16.28 8.68
CA ALA A 97 25.18 -16.71 7.42
C ALA A 97 24.89 -18.22 7.44
N LYS A 98 25.84 -19.04 7.91
CA LYS A 98 25.66 -20.49 8.11
C LYS A 98 24.47 -20.85 9.00
N SER A 99 24.16 -20.03 10.00
CA SER A 99 23.00 -20.24 10.89
C SER A 99 21.72 -19.52 10.42
N PHE A 100 21.72 -18.98 9.20
CA PHE A 100 20.57 -18.31 8.62
C PHE A 100 19.51 -19.32 8.16
N ALA A 101 18.59 -19.64 9.07
CA ALA A 101 17.39 -20.42 8.73
C ALA A 101 16.14 -19.50 8.69
N CYS A 102 15.68 -19.14 7.48
CA CYS A 102 14.44 -18.40 7.29
C CYS A 102 13.76 -18.69 5.94
N LYS A 103 12.93 -19.72 5.89
CA LYS A 103 12.18 -20.08 4.67
C LYS A 103 10.86 -19.30 4.53
N ARG A 104 10.04 -19.65 3.54
CA ARG A 104 8.79 -18.95 3.18
C ARG A 104 7.85 -18.72 4.36
N THR A 105 7.46 -19.77 5.08
CA THR A 105 6.47 -19.67 6.17
C THR A 105 6.94 -18.75 7.30
N LYS A 106 8.22 -18.87 7.68
CA LYS A 106 8.81 -18.00 8.70
C LYS A 106 8.87 -16.54 8.24
N THR A 107 9.18 -16.32 6.97
CA THR A 107 9.19 -14.98 6.37
C THR A 107 7.80 -14.36 6.41
N ALA A 108 6.77 -15.13 6.05
CA ALA A 108 5.38 -14.68 6.12
C ALA A 108 5.00 -14.25 7.55
N HIS A 109 5.26 -15.08 8.57
CA HIS A 109 4.98 -14.72 9.97
C HIS A 109 5.77 -13.49 10.45
N LEU A 110 7.04 -13.37 10.06
CA LEU A 110 7.84 -12.20 10.42
C LEU A 110 7.28 -10.91 9.79
N ILE A 111 6.76 -10.99 8.56
CA ILE A 111 6.20 -9.81 7.89
C ILE A 111 4.80 -9.50 8.42
N TYR A 112 3.90 -10.48 8.44
CA TYR A 112 2.49 -10.27 8.81
C TYR A 112 2.29 -10.08 10.31
N ASP A 113 2.87 -10.92 11.15
CA ASP A 113 2.55 -10.94 12.58
C ASP A 113 3.49 -10.08 13.42
N VAL A 114 4.67 -9.72 12.88
CA VAL A 114 5.66 -8.92 13.61
C VAL A 114 5.78 -7.52 13.00
N MET A 115 6.05 -7.42 11.69
CA MET A 115 6.27 -6.11 11.07
C MET A 115 4.97 -5.35 10.78
N GLY A 116 3.93 -6.05 10.31
CA GLY A 116 2.63 -5.48 9.98
C GLY A 116 2.04 -4.63 11.11
N PRO A 117 1.85 -5.17 12.32
CA PRO A 117 1.31 -4.42 13.46
C PRO A 117 2.16 -3.20 13.82
N VAL A 118 3.49 -3.30 13.72
CA VAL A 118 4.39 -2.18 14.03
C VAL A 118 4.22 -1.03 13.03
N PHE A 119 4.09 -1.34 11.73
CA PHE A 119 3.85 -0.33 10.70
C PHE A 119 2.44 0.26 10.78
N GLN A 120 1.44 -0.58 11.07
CA GLN A 120 0.08 -0.13 11.25
C GLN A 120 -0.02 0.82 12.44
N GLU A 121 0.57 0.48 13.58
CA GLU A 121 0.57 1.36 14.75
C GLU A 121 1.32 2.67 14.49
N LYS A 122 2.43 2.63 13.73
CA LYS A 122 3.12 3.84 13.30
C LYS A 122 2.23 4.73 12.43
N LEU A 123 1.49 4.15 11.49
CA LEU A 123 0.53 4.87 10.66
C LEU A 123 -0.57 5.48 11.54
N LEU A 124 -1.14 4.70 12.46
CA LEU A 124 -2.19 5.15 13.37
C LEU A 124 -1.71 6.31 14.25
N ASN A 125 -0.48 6.28 14.74
CA ASN A 125 0.09 7.40 15.51
C ASN A 125 0.19 8.68 14.69
N ASN A 126 0.42 8.60 13.37
CA ASN A 126 0.40 9.77 12.51
C ASN A 126 -1.02 10.32 12.30
N LEU A 127 -2.04 9.44 12.29
CA LEU A 127 -3.44 9.83 12.13
C LEU A 127 -4.02 10.42 13.42
N ARG A 128 -3.65 9.85 14.58
CA ARG A 128 -4.08 10.25 15.93
C ARG A 128 -3.33 11.48 16.47
N SER A 129 -2.91 12.40 15.59
CA SER A 129 -2.25 13.65 15.97
C SER A 129 -3.15 14.53 16.86
N ASP A 130 -2.62 15.61 17.45
CA ASP A 130 -3.40 16.53 18.29
C ASP A 130 -4.66 17.09 17.60
N VAL A 131 -4.61 17.24 16.27
CA VAL A 131 -5.75 17.63 15.42
C VAL A 131 -5.89 16.61 14.30
N PRO A 132 -6.55 15.46 14.55
CA PRO A 132 -6.69 14.40 13.56
C PRO A 132 -7.43 14.91 12.33
N ARG A 133 -6.83 14.78 11.15
CA ARG A 133 -7.45 15.13 9.86
C ARG A 133 -6.97 14.20 8.76
N PHE A 134 -7.89 13.45 8.18
CA PHE A 134 -7.59 12.49 7.13
C PHE A 134 -8.80 12.27 6.22
N SER A 135 -8.57 11.76 5.02
CA SER A 135 -9.61 11.26 4.13
C SER A 135 -9.57 9.75 4.09
N ILE A 136 -10.71 9.15 3.79
CA ILE A 136 -10.88 7.70 3.66
C ILE A 136 -11.15 7.37 2.20
N ILE A 137 -10.51 6.33 1.71
CA ILE A 137 -10.80 5.70 0.43
C ILE A 137 -11.15 4.25 0.75
N ILE A 138 -12.33 3.81 0.31
CA ILE A 138 -12.71 2.40 0.40
C ILE A 138 -12.78 1.78 -1.00
N ASP A 139 -12.52 0.49 -1.07
CA ASP A 139 -12.74 -0.33 -2.26
C ASP A 139 -13.29 -1.68 -1.82
N GLU A 140 -14.33 -2.15 -2.50
CA GLU A 140 -14.97 -3.44 -2.24
C GLU A 140 -14.49 -4.47 -3.26
N SER A 141 -14.03 -5.61 -2.76
CA SER A 141 -13.68 -6.75 -3.62
C SER A 141 -14.84 -7.73 -3.76
N THR A 142 -14.81 -8.51 -4.85
CA THR A 142 -15.76 -9.60 -5.12
C THR A 142 -15.75 -10.72 -4.06
N VAL A 143 -14.72 -10.76 -3.21
CA VAL A 143 -14.58 -11.71 -2.10
C VAL A 143 -15.05 -11.13 -0.75
N LYS A 144 -15.87 -10.07 -0.78
CA LYS A 144 -16.44 -9.40 0.40
C LYS A 144 -15.35 -8.90 1.36
N ILE A 145 -14.29 -8.33 0.82
CA ILE A 145 -13.27 -7.61 1.60
C ILE A 145 -13.40 -6.13 1.30
N LEU A 146 -13.50 -5.34 2.36
CA LEU A 146 -13.42 -3.88 2.35
C LEU A 146 -11.95 -3.48 2.54
N ALA A 147 -11.32 -2.98 1.48
CA ALA A 147 -10.01 -2.36 1.58
C ALA A 147 -10.16 -0.93 2.10
N LEU A 148 -9.56 -0.63 3.25
CA LEU A 148 -9.57 0.69 3.87
C LEU A 148 -8.21 1.37 3.68
N THR A 149 -8.21 2.49 2.97
CA THR A 149 -7.05 3.34 2.73
C THR A 149 -7.30 4.72 3.33
N VAL A 150 -6.26 5.33 3.88
CA VAL A 150 -6.28 6.68 4.43
C VAL A 150 -5.39 7.61 3.62
N MET A 151 -5.80 8.86 3.49
CA MET A 151 -5.01 9.92 2.89
C MET A 151 -4.89 11.08 3.87
N PHE A 152 -3.68 11.49 4.20
CA PHE A 152 -3.42 12.48 5.26
C PHE A 152 -2.15 13.28 4.97
N TYR A 153 -2.02 14.46 5.57
CA TYR A 153 -0.82 15.27 5.45
C TYR A 153 0.22 14.85 6.49
N LEU A 154 1.36 14.33 6.05
CA LEU A 154 2.45 13.94 6.93
C LEU A 154 3.42 15.11 7.11
N VAL A 155 3.35 15.74 8.28
CA VAL A 155 4.15 16.93 8.64
C VAL A 155 5.64 16.72 8.42
N GLU A 156 6.19 15.57 8.85
CA GLU A 156 7.62 15.27 8.72
C GLU A 156 8.14 15.31 7.29
N ARG A 157 7.27 15.01 6.31
CA ARG A 157 7.61 14.99 4.88
C ARG A 157 7.07 16.19 4.13
N SER A 158 6.27 17.03 4.79
CA SER A 158 5.53 18.14 4.19
C SER A 158 4.79 17.71 2.91
N ALA A 159 4.15 16.54 2.97
CA ALA A 159 3.51 15.91 1.81
C ALA A 159 2.22 15.19 2.22
N VAL A 160 1.26 15.14 1.28
CA VAL A 160 0.10 14.27 1.41
C VAL A 160 0.52 12.85 1.08
N GLU A 161 0.24 11.91 1.97
CA GLU A 161 0.48 10.50 1.76
C GLU A 161 -0.83 9.72 1.74
N THR A 162 -0.90 8.73 0.84
CA THR A 162 -1.97 7.74 0.80
C THR A 162 -1.41 6.40 1.25
N LYS A 163 -2.00 5.81 2.28
CA LYS A 163 -1.53 4.56 2.89
C LYS A 163 -2.69 3.60 3.11
N PHE A 164 -2.46 2.34 2.75
CA PHE A 164 -3.34 1.25 3.12
C PHE A 164 -3.35 1.10 4.65
N LEU A 165 -4.54 1.01 5.25
CA LEU A 165 -4.71 0.88 6.70
C LEU A 165 -5.09 -0.55 7.08
N SER A 166 -6.10 -1.12 6.42
CA SER A 166 -6.60 -2.46 6.76
C SER A 166 -7.43 -3.07 5.63
N ALA A 167 -7.51 -4.40 5.61
CA ALA A 167 -8.48 -5.16 4.82
C ALA A 167 -9.44 -5.84 5.80
N ILE A 168 -10.73 -5.54 5.67
CA ILE A 168 -11.75 -5.96 6.63
C ILE A 168 -12.71 -6.91 5.93
N GLN A 169 -12.97 -8.06 6.52
CA GLN A 169 -13.98 -8.99 6.00
C GLN A 169 -15.38 -8.39 6.21
N LEU A 170 -16.19 -8.39 5.15
CA LEU A 170 -17.58 -8.00 5.17
C LEU A 170 -18.47 -9.23 5.33
N GLU A 171 -19.53 -9.08 6.12
CA GLU A 171 -20.58 -10.09 6.31
C GLU A 171 -21.70 -9.96 5.26
N GLY A 172 -21.75 -8.84 4.55
CA GLY A 172 -22.73 -8.54 3.51
C GLY A 172 -22.43 -7.25 2.75
N GLU A 173 -23.27 -6.95 1.76
CA GLU A 173 -23.01 -5.93 0.73
C GLU A 173 -24.00 -4.75 0.82
N THR A 174 -24.80 -4.67 1.90
CA THR A 174 -25.73 -3.55 2.09
C THR A 174 -24.99 -2.33 2.60
N ALA A 175 -25.49 -1.14 2.27
CA ALA A 175 -24.90 0.13 2.70
C ALA A 175 -24.78 0.22 4.24
N GLU A 176 -25.76 -0.36 4.95
CA GLU A 176 -25.76 -0.43 6.40
C GLU A 176 -24.64 -1.29 6.96
N ILE A 177 -24.46 -2.49 6.42
CA ILE A 177 -23.42 -3.42 6.86
C ILE A 177 -22.05 -2.78 6.63
N ILE A 178 -21.79 -2.27 5.43
CA ILE A 178 -20.50 -1.67 5.08
C ILE A 178 -20.23 -0.42 5.95
N PHE A 179 -21.23 0.44 6.16
CA PHE A 179 -21.10 1.60 7.03
C PHE A 179 -20.80 1.20 8.49
N ASN A 180 -21.54 0.24 9.04
CA ASN A 180 -21.33 -0.23 10.41
C ASN A 180 -19.95 -0.88 10.57
N THR A 181 -19.50 -1.66 9.59
CA THR A 181 -18.14 -2.23 9.56
C THR A 181 -17.08 -1.14 9.51
N LEU A 182 -17.27 -0.10 8.68
CA LEU A 182 -16.35 1.03 8.61
C LEU A 182 -16.26 1.77 9.94
N ILE A 183 -17.38 2.13 10.56
CA ILE A 183 -17.42 2.84 11.85
C ILE A 183 -16.80 1.98 12.96
N THR A 184 -17.10 0.68 13.00
CA THR A 184 -16.51 -0.25 13.97
C THR A 184 -15.00 -0.33 13.79
N SER A 185 -14.52 -0.38 12.55
CA SER A 185 -13.09 -0.42 12.24
C SER A 185 -12.38 0.87 12.67
N LEU A 186 -12.98 2.04 12.39
CA LEU A 186 -12.45 3.33 12.85
C LEU A 186 -12.35 3.38 14.39
N LYS A 187 -13.38 2.90 15.09
CA LYS A 187 -13.38 2.82 16.56
C LYS A 187 -12.29 1.90 17.10
N ILE A 188 -12.08 0.72 16.51
CA ILE A 188 -10.98 -0.20 16.86
C ILE A 188 -9.62 0.51 16.71
N PHE A 189 -9.49 1.33 15.67
CA PHE A 189 -8.30 2.14 15.42
C PHE A 189 -8.23 3.43 16.24
N ASN A 190 -9.19 3.70 17.12
CA ASN A 190 -9.30 4.95 17.89
C ASN A 190 -9.27 6.19 16.98
N LEU A 191 -10.04 6.14 15.89
CA LEU A 191 -10.27 7.22 14.93
C LEU A 191 -11.76 7.57 14.92
N ASN A 192 -12.09 8.85 14.73
CA ASN A 192 -13.49 9.30 14.65
C ASN A 192 -13.88 9.63 13.22
N ILE A 193 -15.16 9.40 12.90
CA ILE A 193 -15.74 9.76 11.59
C ILE A 193 -15.81 11.28 11.39
N GLU A 194 -15.91 12.05 12.49
CA GLU A 194 -15.94 13.52 12.48
C GLU A 194 -14.60 14.14 12.02
N ASP A 195 -13.50 13.42 12.22
CA ASP A 195 -12.15 13.83 11.79
C ASP A 195 -11.91 13.60 10.28
N VAL A 196 -12.86 12.94 9.60
CA VAL A 196 -12.76 12.60 8.18
C VAL A 196 -13.07 13.83 7.32
N LEU A 197 -12.06 14.31 6.59
CA LEU A 197 -12.18 15.44 5.66
C LEU A 197 -12.85 15.06 4.35
N GLY A 198 -12.68 13.81 3.92
CA GLY A 198 -13.24 13.36 2.65
C GLY A 198 -13.35 11.85 2.55
N PHE A 199 -14.25 11.41 1.69
CA PHE A 199 -14.57 10.02 1.44
C PHE A 199 -14.58 9.76 -0.08
N ALA A 200 -13.89 8.72 -0.52
CA ALA A 200 -13.88 8.29 -1.91
C ALA A 200 -14.15 6.79 -2.07
N SER A 201 -14.88 6.43 -3.12
CA SER A 201 -15.17 5.04 -3.50
C SER A 201 -15.66 4.94 -4.95
N ASP A 202 -15.79 3.72 -5.45
CA ASP A 202 -16.63 3.35 -6.59
C ASP A 202 -18.07 3.89 -6.48
N THR A 203 -18.72 4.04 -7.64
CA THR A 203 -19.98 4.81 -7.77
C THR A 203 -21.20 3.90 -7.82
N THR A 204 -21.24 2.87 -6.99
CA THR A 204 -22.42 1.99 -6.87
C THR A 204 -23.54 2.69 -6.11
N ASN A 205 -24.78 2.24 -6.30
CA ASN A 205 -25.94 2.78 -5.58
C ASN A 205 -25.84 2.53 -4.06
N VAL A 206 -25.19 1.43 -3.65
CA VAL A 206 -24.92 1.14 -2.24
C VAL A 206 -24.08 2.25 -1.60
N ILE A 207 -23.14 2.82 -2.35
CA ILE A 207 -22.18 3.77 -1.81
C ILE A 207 -22.61 5.21 -2.03
N PHE A 208 -22.95 5.58 -3.26
CA PHE A 208 -23.31 6.95 -3.67
C PHE A 208 -24.80 7.17 -3.95
N GLY A 209 -25.68 6.21 -3.63
CA GLY A 209 -27.12 6.36 -3.77
C GLY A 209 -27.67 7.58 -3.02
N GLN A 210 -28.79 8.13 -3.47
CA GLN A 210 -29.41 9.29 -2.83
C GLN A 210 -29.93 8.97 -1.43
N ASN A 211 -30.54 7.79 -1.27
CA ASN A 211 -31.16 7.32 -0.04
C ASN A 211 -30.50 6.02 0.41
N ASN A 212 -30.37 5.85 1.73
CA ASN A 212 -29.86 4.62 2.36
C ASN A 212 -28.52 4.13 1.75
N SER A 213 -27.60 5.05 1.48
CA SER A 213 -26.27 4.77 0.97
C SER A 213 -25.20 5.01 2.04
N ILE A 214 -23.98 4.55 1.80
CA ILE A 214 -22.86 4.86 2.70
C ILE A 214 -22.66 6.38 2.77
N VAL A 215 -22.73 7.08 1.64
CA VAL A 215 -22.59 8.54 1.59
C VAL A 215 -23.70 9.25 2.36
N SER A 216 -24.96 8.82 2.26
CA SER A 216 -26.04 9.44 3.04
C SER A 216 -25.80 9.26 4.55
N ARG A 217 -25.36 8.07 4.97
CA ARG A 217 -25.03 7.77 6.38
C ARG A 217 -23.79 8.53 6.88
N ILE A 218 -22.75 8.68 6.06
CA ILE A 218 -21.59 9.50 6.42
C ILE A 218 -21.97 10.98 6.51
N LYS A 219 -22.84 11.49 5.64
CA LYS A 219 -23.34 12.88 5.73
C LYS A 219 -24.07 13.16 7.03
N GLU A 220 -24.86 12.20 7.51
CA GLU A 220 -25.55 12.31 8.81
C GLU A 220 -24.55 12.34 9.97
N ALA A 221 -23.50 11.52 9.92
CA ALA A 221 -22.48 11.45 10.97
C ALA A 221 -21.43 12.57 10.92
N ASN A 222 -21.10 13.08 9.73
CA ASN A 222 -20.14 14.15 9.48
C ASN A 222 -20.58 14.97 8.24
N PRO A 223 -21.35 16.05 8.46
CA PRO A 223 -21.85 16.91 7.38
C PRO A 223 -20.75 17.64 6.60
N ASN A 224 -19.55 17.78 7.16
CA ASN A 224 -18.44 18.52 6.55
C ASN A 224 -17.56 17.65 5.64
N CYS A 225 -17.84 16.35 5.56
CA CYS A 225 -17.08 15.41 4.73
C CYS A 225 -17.29 15.69 3.23
N VAL A 226 -16.19 15.73 2.46
CA VAL A 226 -16.22 15.89 1.00
C VAL A 226 -16.30 14.52 0.31
N PHE A 227 -17.23 14.34 -0.63
CA PHE A 227 -17.45 13.06 -1.29
C PHE A 227 -16.91 13.06 -2.73
N ILE A 228 -16.04 12.10 -3.04
CA ILE A 228 -15.38 11.99 -4.35
C ILE A 228 -15.72 10.63 -4.98
N LYS A 229 -16.35 10.66 -6.16
CA LYS A 229 -16.63 9.45 -6.95
C LYS A 229 -15.36 8.96 -7.64
N CYS A 230 -15.22 7.64 -7.75
CA CYS A 230 -14.11 7.03 -8.49
C CYS A 230 -14.12 7.46 -9.97
N VAL A 231 -13.05 8.13 -10.37
CA VAL A 231 -12.85 8.56 -11.77
C VAL A 231 -12.70 7.35 -12.68
N CYS A 232 -11.97 6.31 -12.25
CA CYS A 232 -11.77 5.09 -13.04
C CYS A 232 -13.10 4.41 -13.36
N HIS A 233 -13.97 4.26 -12.36
CA HIS A 233 -15.30 3.69 -12.56
C HIS A 233 -16.17 4.56 -13.47
N SER A 234 -16.12 5.88 -13.29
CA SER A 234 -16.85 6.84 -14.14
C SER A 234 -16.42 6.75 -15.61
N VAL A 235 -15.11 6.65 -15.88
CA VAL A 235 -14.56 6.47 -17.23
C VAL A 235 -14.95 5.10 -17.79
N ALA A 236 -14.85 4.03 -17.01
CA ALA A 236 -15.22 2.68 -17.44
C ALA A 236 -16.71 2.60 -17.82
N LEU A 237 -17.60 3.24 -17.05
CA LEU A 237 -19.01 3.35 -17.37
C LEU A 237 -19.22 4.11 -18.68
N ALA A 238 -18.59 5.28 -18.84
CA ALA A 238 -18.72 6.08 -20.05
C ALA A 238 -18.31 5.30 -21.31
N VAL A 239 -17.17 4.58 -21.25
CA VAL A 239 -16.72 3.70 -22.35
C VAL A 239 -17.70 2.55 -22.58
N SER A 240 -18.17 1.88 -21.53
CA SER A 240 -19.13 0.78 -21.65
C SER A 240 -20.42 1.23 -22.34
N TYR A 241 -20.96 2.40 -21.99
CA TYR A 241 -22.15 2.94 -22.65
C TYR A 241 -21.89 3.31 -24.11
N ALA A 242 -20.73 3.88 -24.43
CA ALA A 242 -20.37 4.22 -25.80
C ALA A 242 -20.21 2.98 -26.70
N CYS A 243 -19.83 1.83 -26.14
CA CYS A 243 -19.65 0.57 -26.88
C CYS A 243 -20.90 -0.33 -26.92
N LYS A 244 -22.05 0.10 -26.38
CA LYS A 244 -23.31 -0.67 -26.39
C LYS A 244 -24.10 -0.56 -27.71
N GLU A 245 -23.41 -0.31 -28.82
CA GLU A 245 -24.00 -0.35 -30.17
C GLU A 245 -24.21 -1.79 -30.66
#